data_AF-A0A7J4LKM2-F1
#
_entry.id   AF-A0A7J4LKM2-F1
#
_cell.length_a   1.000
_cell.length_b   1.000
_cell.length_c   1.000
_cell.angle_alpha   90.00
_cell.angle_beta   90.00
_cell.angle_gamma   90.00
#
_symmetry.space_group_name_H-M   'P 1'
#
loop_
_entity.id
_entity.type
_entity.pdbx_description
1 polymer ?
#
loop_
_entity_poly.entity_id
_entity_poly.type
_entity_poly.pdbx_seq_one_letter_code
_entity_poly.pdbx_strand_id
1 'polypeptide(L)'
;VQAILDPAPIGVANTDRFVQNISKLCGAALPDEIARQRGRLIDSMVDVHHYMYGRKVAIFGDPDIVSAIVRFCAEAGMNPTVAMTATKQRDFATDIKAVNSEYGTDTQILEGTDLYEFHEAVKTRGSELILGNSKGKDIADDENVPFVRFGFPVYDRVGVYRYPIMGYNGSIYLLDQMTNAILGHKYDPNKLHQ
;
A
#
# COMPACT_ATOMS: atom_id res chain seq x y z
N VAL A 1 25.45 -11.21 -15.40
CA VAL A 1 25.26 -10.03 -14.53
C VAL A 1 24.52 -10.51 -13.29
N GLN A 2 24.94 -10.11 -12.09
CA GLN A 2 24.22 -10.47 -10.86
C GLN A 2 22.81 -9.86 -10.91
N ALA A 3 21.78 -10.68 -10.78
CA ALA A 3 20.40 -10.22 -10.67
C ALA A 3 20.01 -10.23 -9.19
N ILE A 4 19.49 -9.12 -8.70
CA ILE A 4 18.91 -8.99 -7.37
C ILE A 4 17.41 -8.82 -7.57
N LEU A 5 16.62 -9.72 -6.99
CA LEU A 5 15.16 -9.67 -7.00
C LEU A 5 14.71 -9.30 -5.60
N ASP A 6 13.98 -8.19 -5.48
CA ASP A 6 13.48 -7.65 -4.23
C ASP A 6 12.08 -7.06 -4.45
N PRO A 7 11.31 -6.80 -3.38
CA PRO A 7 9.98 -6.21 -3.47
C PRO A 7 9.98 -4.88 -4.23
N ALA A 8 8.82 -4.53 -4.81
CA ALA A 8 8.65 -3.23 -5.43
C ALA A 8 8.96 -2.09 -4.43
N PRO A 9 9.71 -1.04 -4.83
CA PRO A 9 10.18 0.00 -3.93
C PRO A 9 9.05 0.98 -3.58
N ILE A 10 8.12 0.55 -2.72
CA ILE A 10 7.00 1.32 -2.19
C ILE A 10 7.10 1.28 -0.66
N GLY A 11 6.92 2.44 -0.03
CA GLY A 11 7.14 2.63 1.40
C GLY A 11 8.60 2.84 1.76
N VAL A 12 8.89 2.79 3.06
CA VAL A 12 10.22 3.08 3.61
C VAL A 12 11.14 1.90 3.40
N ALA A 13 10.80 0.71 3.92
CA ALA A 13 11.77 -0.39 3.98
C ALA A 13 12.10 -0.94 2.58
N ASN A 14 11.12 -1.03 1.69
CA ASN A 14 11.36 -1.52 0.33
C ASN A 14 12.16 -0.51 -0.50
N THR A 15 11.90 0.79 -0.34
CA THR A 15 12.71 1.82 -1.00
C THR A 15 14.14 1.84 -0.43
N ASP A 16 14.31 1.70 0.89
CA ASP A 16 15.62 1.59 1.54
C ASP A 16 16.43 0.41 0.97
N ARG A 17 15.81 -0.77 0.81
CA ARG A 17 16.46 -1.94 0.19
C ARG A 17 16.89 -1.65 -1.25
N PHE A 18 16.00 -1.07 -2.04
CA PHE A 18 16.28 -0.75 -3.44
C PHE A 18 17.48 0.20 -3.59
N VAL A 19 17.51 1.32 -2.85
CA VAL A 19 18.62 2.28 -2.94
C VAL A 19 19.92 1.69 -2.38
N GLN A 20 19.86 0.88 -1.32
CA GLN A 20 21.04 0.19 -0.78
C GLN A 20 21.62 -0.81 -1.77
N ASN A 21 20.77 -1.56 -2.49
CA ASN A 21 21.22 -2.49 -3.50
C ASN A 21 21.89 -1.77 -4.68
N ILE A 22 21.33 -0.64 -5.13
CA ILE A 22 21.97 0.21 -6.15
C ILE A 22 23.35 0.67 -5.66
N SER A 23 23.44 1.19 -4.44
CA SER A 23 24.71 1.65 -3.86
C SER A 23 25.76 0.53 -3.82
N LYS A 24 25.38 -0.69 -3.40
CA LYS A 24 26.25 -1.86 -3.38
C LYS A 24 26.72 -2.27 -4.77
N LEU A 25 25.82 -2.29 -5.76
CA LEU A 25 26.13 -2.69 -7.14
C LEU A 25 27.02 -1.65 -7.85
N CYS A 26 26.80 -0.37 -7.59
CA CYS A 26 27.59 0.72 -8.17
C CYS A 26 28.89 1.01 -7.43
N GLY A 27 29.04 0.51 -6.19
CA GLY A 27 30.18 0.84 -5.33
C GLY A 27 30.24 2.34 -4.96
N ALA A 28 29.11 3.03 -5.00
CA ALA A 28 29.01 4.48 -4.81
C ALA A 28 28.16 4.81 -3.57
N ALA A 29 28.57 5.83 -2.84
CA ALA A 29 27.79 6.33 -1.70
C ALA A 29 26.46 6.95 -2.19
N LEU A 30 25.42 6.82 -1.36
CA LEU A 30 24.13 7.46 -1.62
C LEU A 30 24.26 8.98 -1.44
N PRO A 31 23.76 9.81 -2.38
CA PRO A 31 23.71 11.25 -2.21
C PRO A 31 22.83 11.67 -1.02
N ASP A 32 23.17 12.78 -0.35
CA ASP A 32 22.39 13.35 0.76
C ASP A 32 20.93 13.66 0.41
N GLU A 33 20.64 13.87 -0.88
CA GLU A 33 19.26 14.05 -1.35
C GLU A 33 18.38 12.83 -1.08
N ILE A 34 18.91 11.61 -1.19
CA ILE A 34 18.16 10.38 -0.91
C ILE A 34 17.78 10.30 0.57
N ALA A 35 18.71 10.66 1.46
CA ALA A 35 18.43 10.74 2.89
C ALA A 35 17.37 11.81 3.21
N ARG A 36 17.41 12.97 2.53
CA ARG A 36 16.38 14.01 2.67
C ARG A 36 15.01 13.56 2.18
N GLN A 37 14.93 12.87 1.04
CA GLN A 37 13.67 12.32 0.53
C GLN A 37 13.08 11.27 1.48
N ARG A 38 13.93 10.39 2.02
CA ARG A 38 13.54 9.45 3.08
C ARG A 38 12.99 10.17 4.32
N GLY A 39 13.70 11.21 4.78
CA GLY A 39 13.28 12.02 5.92
C GLY A 39 11.91 12.66 5.71
N ARG A 40 11.63 13.17 4.52
CA ARG A 40 10.31 13.72 4.15
C ARG A 40 9.20 12.68 4.20
N LEU A 41 9.43 11.45 3.74
CA LEU A 41 8.43 10.39 3.85
C LEU A 41 8.11 10.08 5.31
N ILE A 42 9.13 9.97 6.16
CA ILE A 42 8.94 9.72 7.59
C ILE A 42 8.17 10.88 8.26
N ASP A 43 8.52 12.12 7.95
CA ASP A 43 7.82 13.33 8.42
C ASP A 43 6.34 13.30 8.00
N SER A 44 6.07 13.03 6.72
CA SER A 44 4.69 12.90 6.21
C SER A 44 3.91 11.77 6.89
N MET A 45 4.54 10.63 7.19
CA MET A 45 3.90 9.54 7.93
C MET A 45 3.54 9.94 9.36
N VAL A 46 4.39 10.72 10.03
CA VAL A 46 4.12 11.26 11.37
C VAL A 46 2.96 12.27 11.32
N ASP A 47 2.95 13.16 10.32
CA ASP A 47 1.93 14.19 10.17
C ASP A 47 0.52 13.64 9.97
N VAL A 48 0.37 12.47 9.36
CA VAL A 48 -0.94 11.86 9.08
C VAL A 48 -1.27 10.67 9.98
N HIS A 49 -0.36 10.30 10.89
CA HIS A 49 -0.46 9.09 11.72
C HIS A 49 -1.82 8.95 12.41
N HIS A 50 -2.36 10.03 12.99
CA HIS A 50 -3.66 9.99 13.71
C HIS A 50 -4.86 9.72 12.80
N TYR A 51 -4.75 9.92 11.49
CA TYR A 51 -5.79 9.54 10.53
C TYR A 51 -5.69 8.07 10.12
N MET A 52 -4.46 7.55 10.06
CA MET A 52 -4.11 6.27 9.46
C MET A 52 -4.05 5.12 10.47
N TYR A 53 -3.66 5.40 11.71
CA TYR A 53 -3.40 4.40 12.73
C TYR A 53 -4.60 3.48 12.96
N GLY A 54 -4.35 2.16 12.97
CA GLY A 54 -5.33 1.11 13.23
C GLY A 54 -6.41 0.93 12.15
N ARG A 55 -6.43 1.75 11.10
CA ARG A 55 -7.43 1.67 10.04
C ARG A 55 -7.35 0.35 9.30
N LYS A 56 -8.48 -0.30 9.11
CA LYS A 56 -8.56 -1.54 8.33
C LYS A 56 -8.44 -1.25 6.84
N VAL A 57 -7.58 -1.99 6.14
CA VAL A 57 -7.31 -1.75 4.72
C VAL A 57 -7.41 -3.03 3.91
N ALA A 58 -8.17 -3.01 2.82
CA ALA A 58 -8.24 -4.10 1.86
C ALA A 58 -7.60 -3.70 0.53
N ILE A 59 -6.74 -4.55 0.00
CA ILE A 59 -5.84 -4.24 -1.11
C ILE A 59 -5.95 -5.32 -2.17
N PHE A 60 -6.11 -4.96 -3.43
CA PHE A 60 -6.08 -5.92 -4.54
C PHE A 60 -5.35 -5.40 -5.78
N GLY A 61 -4.81 -6.30 -6.59
CA GLY A 61 -4.11 -5.95 -7.83
C GLY A 61 -3.00 -6.94 -8.21
N ASP A 62 -1.96 -6.41 -8.86
CA ASP A 62 -0.79 -7.19 -9.25
C ASP A 62 0.03 -7.57 -8.02
N PRO A 63 0.52 -8.82 -7.94
CA PRO A 63 1.03 -9.41 -6.71
C PRO A 63 2.23 -8.64 -6.12
N ASP A 64 3.22 -8.24 -6.94
CA ASP A 64 4.38 -7.47 -6.46
C ASP A 64 4.00 -6.11 -5.85
N ILE A 65 3.01 -5.43 -6.47
CA ILE A 65 2.56 -4.11 -6.02
C ILE A 65 1.69 -4.25 -4.77
N VAL A 66 0.81 -5.25 -4.72
CA VAL A 66 -0.03 -5.51 -3.54
C VAL A 66 0.83 -5.85 -2.34
N SER A 67 1.79 -6.76 -2.45
CA SER A 67 2.72 -7.08 -1.36
C SER A 67 3.47 -5.85 -0.84
N ALA A 68 3.93 -4.99 -1.75
CA ALA A 68 4.64 -3.77 -1.39
C ALA A 68 3.73 -2.73 -0.70
N ILE A 69 2.49 -2.57 -1.14
CA ILE A 69 1.51 -1.67 -0.51
C ILE A 69 1.05 -2.23 0.84
N VAL A 70 0.86 -3.54 0.99
CA VAL A 70 0.54 -4.19 2.28
C VAL A 70 1.61 -3.84 3.31
N ARG A 71 2.89 -3.97 2.96
CA ARG A 71 4.00 -3.53 3.82
C ARG A 71 3.91 -2.04 4.14
N PHE A 72 3.70 -1.19 3.14
CA PHE A 72 3.66 0.25 3.38
C PHE A 72 2.49 0.67 4.29
N CYS A 73 1.32 0.06 4.15
CA CYS A 73 0.19 0.27 5.05
C CYS A 73 0.55 -0.14 6.49
N ALA A 74 1.22 -1.28 6.67
CA ALA A 74 1.68 -1.72 7.99
C ALA A 74 2.76 -0.78 8.58
N GLU A 75 3.71 -0.30 7.77
CA GLU A 75 4.71 0.71 8.15
C GLU A 75 4.05 2.03 8.61
N ALA A 76 2.93 2.41 7.98
CA ALA A 76 2.15 3.59 8.33
C ALA A 76 1.20 3.37 9.53
N GLY A 77 1.27 2.22 10.20
CA GLY A 77 0.47 1.89 11.38
C GLY A 77 -0.98 1.49 11.07
N MET A 78 -1.32 1.25 9.81
CA MET A 78 -2.64 0.71 9.41
C MET A 78 -2.69 -0.80 9.62
N ASN A 79 -3.89 -1.38 9.54
CA ASN A 79 -4.12 -2.82 9.65
C ASN A 79 -4.61 -3.41 8.31
N PRO A 80 -3.72 -3.97 7.47
CA PRO A 80 -4.14 -4.66 6.26
C PRO A 80 -4.96 -5.91 6.62
N THR A 81 -6.21 -5.98 6.17
CA THR A 81 -7.14 -7.07 6.51
C THR A 81 -7.27 -8.10 5.40
N VAL A 82 -7.20 -7.66 4.14
CA VAL A 82 -7.32 -8.51 2.95
C VAL A 82 -6.31 -8.05 1.91
N ALA A 83 -5.55 -9.00 1.36
CA ALA A 83 -4.65 -8.78 0.24
C ALA A 83 -4.98 -9.80 -0.86
N MET A 84 -5.34 -9.31 -2.04
CA MET A 84 -5.81 -10.15 -3.14
C MET A 84 -5.03 -9.93 -4.43
N THR A 85 -4.77 -11.04 -5.12
CA THR A 85 -4.27 -11.02 -6.49
C THR A 85 -4.96 -12.07 -7.35
N ALA A 86 -5.24 -11.72 -8.61
CA ALA A 86 -5.80 -12.66 -9.59
C ALA A 86 -4.76 -13.59 -10.19
N THR A 87 -3.47 -13.33 -9.99
CA THR A 87 -2.36 -14.10 -10.55
C THR A 87 -1.60 -14.81 -9.45
N LYS A 88 -1.30 -16.09 -9.65
CA LYS A 88 -0.46 -16.84 -8.72
C LYS A 88 1.00 -16.42 -8.90
N GLN A 89 1.65 -16.04 -7.80
CA GLN A 89 3.07 -15.72 -7.75
C GLN A 89 3.68 -16.36 -6.50
N ARG A 90 4.77 -17.11 -6.71
CA ARG A 90 5.47 -17.89 -5.68
C ARG A 90 5.71 -17.13 -4.36
N ASP A 91 6.06 -15.85 -4.45
CA ASP A 91 6.56 -15.08 -3.32
C ASP A 91 5.45 -14.24 -2.62
N PHE A 92 4.28 -14.07 -3.25
CA PHE A 92 3.18 -13.21 -2.77
C PHE A 92 2.72 -13.54 -1.34
N ALA A 93 2.34 -14.80 -1.10
CA ALA A 93 1.88 -15.22 0.22
C ALA A 93 2.99 -15.19 1.27
N THR A 94 4.25 -15.42 0.86
CA THR A 94 5.42 -15.40 1.76
C THR A 94 5.71 -13.97 2.22
N ASP A 95 5.66 -13.01 1.30
CA ASP A 95 5.89 -11.59 1.59
C ASP A 95 4.86 -11.04 2.57
N ILE A 96 3.57 -11.33 2.35
CA ILE A 96 2.50 -10.87 3.24
C ILE A 96 2.62 -11.52 4.62
N LYS A 97 2.98 -12.81 4.70
CA LYS A 97 3.23 -13.48 6.00
C LYS A 97 4.41 -12.86 6.75
N ALA A 98 5.46 -12.45 6.04
CA ALA A 98 6.58 -11.75 6.65
C ALA A 98 6.14 -10.39 7.22
N VAL A 99 5.31 -9.63 6.51
CA VAL A 99 4.72 -8.38 7.02
C VAL A 99 3.85 -8.66 8.26
N ASN A 100 2.98 -9.67 8.21
CA ASN A 100 2.15 -10.08 9.35
C ASN A 100 2.99 -10.39 10.60
N SER A 101 4.10 -11.13 10.44
CA SER A 101 4.99 -11.44 11.56
C SER A 101 5.75 -10.22 12.09
N GLU A 102 6.12 -9.27 11.23
CA GLU A 102 6.92 -8.10 11.59
C GLU A 102 6.08 -7.03 12.29
N TYR A 103 4.85 -6.80 11.83
CA TYR A 103 3.97 -5.73 12.33
C TYR A 103 2.81 -6.24 13.21
N GLY A 104 2.68 -7.56 13.40
CA GLY A 104 1.60 -8.15 14.19
C GLY A 104 0.22 -8.03 13.53
N THR A 105 0.17 -7.99 12.19
CA THR A 105 -1.08 -7.91 11.41
C THR A 105 -1.60 -9.31 11.05
N ASP A 106 -2.88 -9.41 10.71
CA ASP A 106 -3.53 -10.67 10.30
C ASP A 106 -4.20 -10.49 8.92
N THR A 107 -3.37 -10.26 7.89
CA THR A 107 -3.85 -10.08 6.52
C THR A 107 -4.32 -11.43 5.95
N GLN A 108 -5.58 -11.51 5.51
CA GLN A 108 -6.07 -12.64 4.73
C GLN A 108 -5.52 -12.58 3.31
N ILE A 109 -4.87 -13.65 2.86
CA ILE A 109 -4.22 -13.74 1.56
C ILE A 109 -5.16 -14.47 0.59
N LEU A 110 -5.55 -13.81 -0.50
CA LEU A 110 -6.35 -14.38 -1.57
C LEU A 110 -5.51 -14.39 -2.86
N GLU A 111 -5.05 -15.57 -3.27
CA GLU A 111 -4.13 -15.72 -4.39
C GLU A 111 -4.74 -16.55 -5.53
N GLY A 112 -4.75 -16.00 -6.74
CA GLY A 112 -5.37 -16.64 -7.90
C GLY A 112 -6.89 -16.69 -7.81
N THR A 113 -7.48 -15.71 -7.12
CA THR A 113 -8.94 -15.57 -6.92
C THR A 113 -9.49 -14.42 -7.77
N ASP A 114 -10.75 -14.02 -7.55
CA ASP A 114 -11.37 -12.89 -8.24
C ASP A 114 -11.93 -11.82 -7.28
N LEU A 115 -12.56 -10.79 -7.86
CA LEU A 115 -13.13 -9.68 -7.11
C LEU A 115 -14.39 -10.06 -6.32
N TYR A 116 -15.05 -11.15 -6.67
CA TYR A 116 -16.20 -11.64 -5.91
C TYR A 116 -15.73 -12.20 -4.56
N GLU A 117 -14.71 -13.05 -4.58
CA GLU A 117 -14.09 -13.54 -3.34
C GLU A 117 -13.45 -12.41 -2.52
N PHE A 118 -12.84 -11.42 -3.19
CA PHE A 118 -12.35 -10.22 -2.51
C PHE A 118 -13.45 -9.48 -1.77
N HIS A 119 -14.62 -9.28 -2.40
CA HIS A 119 -15.76 -8.59 -1.78
C HIS A 119 -16.28 -9.36 -0.55
N GLU A 120 -16.43 -10.68 -0.64
CA GLU A 120 -16.86 -11.50 0.50
C GLU A 120 -15.86 -11.46 1.67
N ALA A 121 -14.56 -11.43 1.37
CA ALA A 121 -13.53 -11.26 2.40
C ALA A 121 -13.58 -9.87 3.03
N VAL A 122 -13.82 -8.82 2.24
CA VAL A 122 -14.01 -7.44 2.75
C VAL A 122 -15.19 -7.38 3.71
N LYS A 123 -16.34 -7.99 3.39
CA LYS A 123 -17.49 -8.07 4.30
C LYS A 123 -17.17 -8.79 5.60
N THR A 124 -16.42 -9.88 5.52
CA THR A 124 -16.13 -10.73 6.68
C THR A 124 -15.08 -10.13 7.62
N ARG A 125 -14.01 -9.55 7.07
CA ARG A 125 -12.88 -9.00 7.84
C ARG A 125 -13.07 -7.51 8.19
N GLY A 126 -13.91 -6.83 7.42
CA GLY A 126 -14.11 -5.39 7.44
C GLY A 126 -12.98 -4.64 6.75
N SER A 127 -13.31 -3.48 6.19
CA SER A 127 -12.37 -2.52 5.64
C SER A 127 -12.85 -1.10 5.92
N GLU A 128 -11.92 -0.17 6.10
CA GLU A 128 -12.17 1.27 6.20
C GLU A 128 -11.53 2.03 5.04
N LEU A 129 -10.76 1.35 4.19
CA LEU A 129 -10.15 1.87 2.99
C LEU A 129 -9.90 0.73 2.02
N ILE A 130 -10.34 0.88 0.77
CA ILE A 130 -10.02 -0.07 -0.28
C ILE A 130 -9.00 0.56 -1.23
N LEU A 131 -7.97 -0.20 -1.57
CA LEU A 131 -7.00 0.16 -2.59
C LEU A 131 -7.03 -0.87 -3.74
N GLY A 132 -7.05 -0.38 -4.98
CA GLY A 132 -6.89 -1.23 -6.16
C GLY A 132 -7.18 -0.50 -7.46
N ASN A 133 -7.53 -1.23 -8.53
CA ASN A 133 -7.82 -0.64 -9.84
C ASN A 133 -9.31 -0.31 -10.01
N SER A 134 -9.72 0.34 -11.10
CA SER A 134 -11.11 0.84 -11.28
C SER A 134 -12.21 -0.22 -11.12
N LYS A 135 -11.90 -1.51 -11.24
CA LYS A 135 -12.88 -2.60 -11.09
C LYS A 135 -13.38 -2.77 -9.65
N GLY A 136 -12.64 -2.28 -8.65
CA GLY A 136 -13.05 -2.35 -7.24
C GLY A 136 -13.96 -1.21 -6.79
N LYS A 137 -14.34 -0.30 -7.70
CA LYS A 137 -15.14 0.88 -7.34
C LYS A 137 -16.52 0.50 -6.80
N ASP A 138 -17.17 -0.47 -7.44
CA ASP A 138 -18.52 -0.90 -7.04
C ASP A 138 -18.48 -1.56 -5.65
N ILE A 139 -17.44 -2.33 -5.34
CA ILE A 139 -17.21 -2.92 -4.02
C ILE A 139 -17.09 -1.83 -2.94
N ALA A 140 -16.33 -0.77 -3.23
CA ALA A 140 -16.17 0.32 -2.29
C ALA A 140 -17.47 1.12 -2.06
N ASP A 141 -18.33 1.23 -3.08
CA ASP A 141 -19.65 1.85 -2.96
C ASP A 141 -20.60 0.98 -2.15
N ASP A 142 -20.65 -0.32 -2.41
CA ASP A 142 -21.49 -1.28 -1.71
C ASP A 142 -21.15 -1.34 -0.21
N GLU A 143 -19.86 -1.30 0.12
CA GLU A 143 -19.38 -1.31 1.51
C GLU A 143 -19.35 0.10 2.12
N ASN A 144 -19.64 1.15 1.35
CA ASN A 144 -19.59 2.56 1.75
C ASN A 144 -18.26 2.92 2.44
N VAL A 145 -17.16 2.65 1.74
CA VAL A 145 -15.78 2.92 2.18
C VAL A 145 -15.02 3.74 1.15
N PRO A 146 -14.04 4.57 1.58
CA PRO A 146 -13.20 5.30 0.64
C PRO A 146 -12.39 4.37 -0.26
N PHE A 147 -12.12 4.83 -1.48
CA PHE A 147 -11.43 4.06 -2.51
C PHE A 147 -10.26 4.83 -3.14
N VAL A 148 -9.06 4.26 -3.08
CA VAL A 148 -7.84 4.79 -3.70
C VAL A 148 -7.45 3.93 -4.89
N ARG A 149 -7.23 4.59 -6.03
CA ARG A 149 -6.84 3.91 -7.26
C ARG A 149 -5.34 3.75 -7.36
N PHE A 150 -4.88 2.52 -7.55
CA PHE A 150 -3.52 2.20 -7.96
C PHE A 150 -3.52 1.04 -8.95
N GLY A 151 -2.39 0.83 -9.62
CA GLY A 151 -2.24 -0.28 -10.57
C GLY A 151 -3.03 -0.06 -11.87
N PHE A 152 -3.48 -1.16 -12.47
CA PHE A 152 -4.12 -1.16 -13.79
C PHE A 152 -5.33 -2.12 -13.82
N PRO A 153 -6.43 -1.79 -14.53
CA PRO A 153 -6.68 -0.55 -15.27
C PRO A 153 -7.26 0.58 -14.41
N VAL A 154 -6.93 1.82 -14.76
CA VAL A 154 -7.62 3.01 -14.23
C VAL A 154 -8.33 3.73 -15.39
N TYR A 155 -9.63 3.45 -15.58
CA TYR A 155 -10.42 3.98 -16.70
C TYR A 155 -11.42 5.08 -16.30
N ASP A 156 -11.68 5.24 -15.00
CA ASP A 156 -12.67 6.19 -14.46
C ASP A 156 -12.03 7.44 -13.84
N ARG A 157 -10.72 7.62 -14.00
CA ARG A 157 -9.97 8.83 -13.62
C ARG A 157 -8.91 9.15 -14.68
N VAL A 158 -8.70 10.44 -14.92
CA VAL A 158 -7.72 10.92 -15.89
C VAL A 158 -6.42 11.31 -15.18
N GLY A 159 -5.29 10.87 -15.71
CA GLY A 159 -3.97 11.35 -15.28
C GLY A 159 -3.36 10.66 -14.06
N VAL A 160 -4.04 9.68 -13.44
CA VAL A 160 -3.52 8.94 -12.27
C VAL A 160 -2.15 8.31 -12.55
N TYR A 161 -1.95 7.77 -13.75
CA TYR A 161 -0.70 7.15 -14.19
C TYR A 161 0.49 8.12 -14.35
N ARG A 162 0.27 9.45 -14.27
CA ARG A 162 1.34 10.45 -14.36
C ARG A 162 2.11 10.60 -13.05
N TYR A 163 1.55 10.08 -11.95
CA TYR A 163 2.11 10.20 -10.62
C TYR A 163 2.73 8.85 -10.19
N PRO A 164 3.99 8.84 -9.73
CA PRO A 164 4.62 7.61 -9.28
C PRO A 164 4.03 7.17 -7.93
N ILE A 165 4.01 5.86 -7.70
CA ILE A 165 3.77 5.27 -6.38
C ILE A 165 5.04 4.63 -5.78
N MET A 166 6.13 4.61 -6.55
CA MET A 166 7.42 4.03 -6.17
C MET A 166 8.41 5.10 -5.70
N GLY A 167 9.37 4.69 -4.89
CA GLY A 167 10.34 5.55 -4.22
C GLY A 167 9.71 6.38 -3.10
N TYR A 168 10.54 7.16 -2.39
CA TYR A 168 10.07 7.95 -1.26
C TYR A 168 8.99 8.96 -1.67
N ASN A 169 9.21 9.71 -2.75
CA ASN A 169 8.23 10.71 -3.22
C ASN A 169 6.93 10.07 -3.74
N GLY A 170 7.00 8.90 -4.40
CA GLY A 170 5.80 8.20 -4.83
C GLY A 170 5.02 7.61 -3.65
N SER A 171 5.72 7.20 -2.60
CA SER A 171 5.12 6.73 -1.35
C SER A 171 4.42 7.88 -0.62
N ILE A 172 5.00 9.10 -0.60
CA ILE A 172 4.32 10.30 -0.10
C ILE A 172 3.03 10.55 -0.90
N TYR A 173 3.10 10.52 -2.23
CA TYR A 173 1.89 10.69 -3.06
C TYR A 173 0.81 9.66 -2.72
N LEU A 174 1.17 8.37 -2.59
CA LEU A 174 0.22 7.33 -2.23
C LEU A 174 -0.36 7.56 -0.82
N LEU A 175 0.46 7.95 0.14
CA LEU A 175 0.04 8.29 1.51
C LEU A 175 -0.96 9.44 1.52
N ASP A 176 -0.70 10.50 0.74
CA ASP A 176 -1.59 11.64 0.59
C ASP A 176 -2.92 11.23 -0.04
N GLN A 177 -2.91 10.35 -1.05
CA GLN A 177 -4.14 9.83 -1.66
C GLN A 177 -4.97 9.02 -0.66
N MET A 178 -4.33 8.16 0.14
CA MET A 178 -5.00 7.41 1.21
C MET A 178 -5.61 8.33 2.25
N THR A 179 -4.82 9.29 2.76
CA THR A 179 -5.26 10.23 3.78
C THR A 179 -6.42 11.09 3.29
N ASN A 180 -6.31 11.67 2.09
CA ASN A 180 -7.37 12.50 1.52
C ASN A 180 -8.64 11.70 1.19
N ALA A 181 -8.52 10.43 0.80
CA ALA A 181 -9.69 9.58 0.60
C ALA A 181 -10.43 9.33 1.93
N ILE A 182 -9.69 9.08 3.01
CA ILE A 182 -10.26 8.92 4.36
C ILE A 182 -10.92 10.23 4.83
N LEU A 183 -10.26 11.37 4.67
CA LEU A 183 -10.78 12.67 5.11
C LEU A 183 -11.99 13.14 4.28
N GLY A 184 -11.98 12.88 2.97
CA GLY A 184 -13.07 13.25 2.06
C GLY A 184 -14.30 12.36 2.18
N HIS A 185 -14.16 11.17 2.78
CA HIS A 185 -15.26 10.24 3.02
C HIS A 185 -15.79 10.41 4.44
N LYS A 186 -17.10 10.67 4.60
CA LYS A 186 -17.85 10.84 5.88
C LYS A 186 -16.96 10.80 7.12
N TYR A 187 -16.26 11.90 7.36
CA TYR A 187 -15.30 12.03 8.44
C TYR A 187 -16.02 11.92 9.79
N ASP A 188 -15.67 10.93 10.61
CA ASP A 188 -16.12 10.83 12.01
C ASP A 188 -15.13 11.58 12.91
N PRO A 189 -15.47 12.78 13.41
CA PRO A 189 -14.58 13.58 14.24
C PRO A 189 -14.20 12.90 15.57
N ASN A 190 -14.91 11.85 16.00
CA ASN A 190 -14.60 11.15 17.25
C ASN A 190 -13.34 10.28 17.17
N LYS A 191 -12.83 9.97 15.96
CA LYS A 191 -11.60 9.19 15.79
C LYS A 191 -10.31 9.99 15.92
N LEU A 192 -10.36 11.32 16.08
CA LEU A 192 -9.19 12.16 16.34
C LEU A 192 -8.66 12.05 17.78
N HIS A 193 -9.48 11.59 18.71
CA HIS A 193 -9.26 11.73 20.15
C HIS A 193 -8.91 10.41 20.85
N GLN A 194 -8.61 9.36 20.09
CA GLN A 194 -8.08 8.08 20.60
C GLN A 194 -6.61 7.97 20.26
#